data_AF-A0A914TY56-F1
#
_entry.id   AF-A0A914TY56-F1
#
_cell.length_a   1.000
_cell.length_b   1.000
_cell.length_c   1.000
_cell.angle_alpha   90.00
_cell.angle_beta   90.00
_cell.angle_gamma   90.00
#
_symmetry.space_group_name_H-M   'P 1'
#
loop_
_entity.id
_entity.type
_entity.pdbx_description
1 polymer ?
#
loop_
_entity_poly.entity_id
_entity_poly.type
_entity_poly.pdbx_seq_one_letter_code
_entity_poly.pdbx_strand_id
1 'polypeptide(L)'
;MLGRLFLATTRSFLNGSRSISHTNVLFNGEYEWKDPKSDDEIVNITYITRDGTHKKIRGKVGDNAMYLAHRYDIEVEGACEASLAC
;
A
#
# COMPACT_ATOMS: atom_id res chain seq x y z
N MET A 1 -47.15 29.05 24.73
CA MET A 1 -48.30 29.11 23.81
C MET A 1 -47.83 29.80 22.54
N LEU A 2 -48.04 29.17 21.37
CA LEU A 2 -47.58 29.53 20.01
C LEU A 2 -46.06 29.32 19.77
N GLY A 3 -45.57 28.57 18.78
CA GLY A 3 -46.21 27.88 17.66
C GLY A 3 -45.40 28.09 16.36
N ARG A 4 -44.63 27.05 15.97
CA ARG A 4 -44.24 26.57 14.61
C ARG A 4 -43.70 27.55 13.53
N LEU A 5 -42.54 27.21 12.93
CA LEU A 5 -42.31 26.72 11.53
C LEU A 5 -40.79 26.57 11.28
N PHE A 6 -40.19 25.37 11.23
CA PHE A 6 -39.97 24.46 10.08
C PHE A 6 -39.12 24.98 8.89
N LEU A 7 -38.10 24.17 8.56
CA LEU A 7 -37.13 24.17 7.44
C LEU A 7 -36.04 25.27 7.46
N ALA A 8 -34.75 24.97 7.27
CA ALA A 8 -34.19 23.94 6.40
C ALA A 8 -32.97 23.24 7.00
N THR A 9 -33.00 21.91 6.89
CA THR A 9 -31.87 20.99 6.84
C THR A 9 -30.62 21.68 6.31
N THR A 10 -29.55 21.74 7.11
CA THR A 10 -28.20 21.84 6.58
C THR A 10 -28.04 20.66 5.64
N ARG A 11 -28.19 20.89 4.33
CA ARG A 11 -27.94 19.88 3.31
C ARG A 11 -26.49 19.48 3.51
N SER A 12 -26.31 18.33 4.15
CA SER A 12 -25.15 17.49 3.97
C SER A 12 -24.95 17.37 2.46
N PHE A 13 -24.01 18.12 1.93
CA PHE A 13 -23.39 17.82 0.64
C PHE A 13 -22.61 16.53 0.85
N LEU A 14 -23.33 15.41 0.93
CA LEU A 14 -22.78 14.11 0.55
C LEU A 14 -22.64 14.18 -0.96
N ASN A 15 -21.56 14.85 -1.40
CA ASN A 15 -21.11 14.79 -2.76
C ASN A 15 -20.62 13.35 -2.95
N GLY A 16 -21.53 12.47 -3.37
CA GLY A 16 -21.24 11.06 -3.61
C GLY A 16 -20.25 10.96 -4.76
N SER A 17 -18.95 10.99 -4.42
CA SER A 17 -17.93 10.58 -5.38
C SER A 17 -18.19 9.11 -5.68
N ARG A 18 -18.53 8.82 -6.94
CA ARG A 18 -18.54 7.44 -7.40
C ARG A 18 -17.07 7.04 -7.51
N SER A 19 -16.56 6.35 -6.49
CA SER A 19 -15.29 5.65 -6.57
C SER A 19 -15.48 4.47 -7.51
N ILE A 20 -15.02 4.62 -8.75
CA ILE A 20 -14.90 3.52 -9.69
C ILE A 20 -13.45 3.08 -9.60
N SER A 21 -13.19 1.99 -8.87
CA SER A 21 -11.91 1.31 -8.88
C SER A 21 -12.10 -0.07 -9.49
N HIS A 22 -11.33 -0.37 -10.53
CA HIS A 22 -11.33 -1.71 -11.15
C HIS A 22 -10.54 -2.73 -10.32
N THR A 23 -9.77 -2.27 -9.34
CA THR A 23 -8.90 -3.07 -8.48
C THR A 23 -9.09 -2.67 -7.02
N ASN A 24 -8.62 -3.50 -6.10
CA ASN A 24 -8.56 -3.11 -4.69
C ASN A 24 -7.62 -1.91 -4.53
N VAL A 25 -8.01 -0.94 -3.71
CA VAL A 25 -7.11 0.14 -3.28
C VAL A 25 -6.01 -0.49 -2.42
N LEU A 26 -4.79 -0.47 -2.92
CA LEU A 26 -3.60 -0.88 -2.17
C LEU A 26 -2.86 0.40 -1.80
N PHE A 27 -2.65 0.61 -0.50
CA PHE A 27 -1.78 1.67 0.00
C PHE A 27 -0.31 1.29 -0.30
N ASN A 28 0.48 2.29 -0.65
CA ASN A 28 1.89 2.14 -1.00
C ASN A 28 2.67 1.48 0.14
N GLY A 29 3.18 0.26 -0.10
CA GLY A 29 4.04 -0.47 0.84
C GLY A 29 3.34 -1.28 1.94
N GLU A 30 2.05 -1.05 2.24
CA GLU A 30 1.33 -1.81 3.29
C GLU A 30 1.15 -3.30 2.95
N TYR A 31 1.13 -3.63 1.66
CA TYR A 31 0.98 -5.02 1.22
C TYR A 31 2.20 -5.85 1.61
N GLU A 32 3.40 -5.29 1.47
CA GLU A 32 4.67 -5.96 1.74
C GLU A 32 4.88 -6.23 3.24
N TRP A 33 4.22 -5.46 4.13
CA TRP A 33 4.22 -5.69 5.59
C TRP A 33 3.37 -6.87 6.04
N LYS A 34 2.72 -7.58 5.11
CA LYS A 34 1.96 -8.79 5.39
C LYS A 34 2.81 -10.02 5.14
N ASP A 35 2.83 -10.93 6.10
CA ASP A 35 3.48 -12.23 5.96
C ASP A 35 2.75 -13.12 4.92
N PRO A 36 3.47 -14.04 4.25
CA PRO A 36 2.86 -15.04 3.38
C PRO A 36 1.82 -15.88 4.15
N LYS A 37 0.70 -16.21 3.51
CA LYS A 37 -0.37 -16.97 4.16
C LYS A 37 -0.13 -18.47 4.14
N SER A 38 0.57 -18.95 3.11
CA SER A 38 0.94 -20.35 2.93
C SER A 38 2.34 -20.47 2.35
N ASP A 39 2.93 -21.66 2.46
CA ASP A 39 4.27 -21.93 1.92
C ASP A 39 4.30 -21.86 0.38
N ASP A 40 3.18 -22.10 -0.30
CA ASP A 40 3.06 -22.02 -1.75
C ASP A 40 3.21 -20.60 -2.30
N GLU A 41 2.91 -19.58 -1.48
CA GLU A 41 3.08 -18.17 -1.86
C GLU A 41 4.53 -17.69 -1.72
N ILE A 42 5.41 -18.48 -1.13
CA ILE A 42 6.73 -18.01 -0.70
C ILE A 42 7.69 -17.94 -1.87
N VAL A 43 8.32 -16.77 -2.01
CA VAL A 43 9.36 -16.52 -3.00
C VAL A 43 10.64 -16.16 -2.26
N ASN A 44 11.69 -16.96 -2.46
CA ASN A 44 13.00 -16.69 -1.88
C ASN A 44 13.73 -15.64 -2.71
N ILE A 45 14.09 -14.52 -2.09
CA ILE A 45 14.75 -13.39 -2.73
C ILE A 45 16.10 -13.18 -2.06
N THR A 46 17.14 -12.93 -2.86
CA THR A 46 18.47 -12.56 -2.34
C THR A 46 18.83 -11.17 -2.84
N TYR A 47 18.94 -10.22 -1.92
CA TYR A 47 19.45 -8.88 -2.22
C TYR A 47 20.96 -8.89 -2.07
N ILE A 48 21.65 -8.39 -3.08
CA ILE A 48 23.08 -8.14 -3.05
C ILE A 48 23.25 -6.65 -2.83
N THR A 49 23.72 -6.26 -1.64
CA THR A 49 23.88 -4.86 -1.25
C THR A 49 25.15 -4.25 -1.86
N ARG A 50 25.31 -2.92 -1.78
CA ARG A 50 26.45 -2.19 -2.39
C ARG A 50 27.82 -2.63 -1.87
N ASP A 51 27.88 -3.12 -0.63
CA ASP A 51 29.06 -3.70 0.01
C ASP A 51 29.33 -5.16 -0.40
N GLY A 52 28.47 -5.74 -1.26
CA GLY A 52 28.56 -7.14 -1.68
C GLY A 52 27.94 -8.14 -0.72
N THR A 53 27.30 -7.70 0.37
CA THR A 53 26.63 -8.60 1.32
C THR A 53 25.37 -9.22 0.70
N HIS A 54 25.16 -10.52 0.95
CA HIS A 54 23.98 -11.24 0.48
C HIS A 54 22.94 -11.36 1.58
N LYS A 55 21.83 -10.62 1.46
CA LYS A 55 20.68 -10.68 2.38
C LYS A 55 19.59 -11.57 1.80
N LYS A 56 19.36 -12.74 2.40
CA LYS A 56 18.33 -13.71 1.99
C LYS A 56 17.02 -13.44 2.74
N ILE A 57 15.94 -13.27 1.99
CA ILE A 57 14.62 -12.91 2.50
C ILE A 57 13.55 -13.83 1.92
N ARG A 58 12.52 -14.10 2.71
CA ARG A 58 11.30 -14.79 2.29
C ARG A 58 10.24 -13.73 1.98
N GLY A 59 10.02 -13.45 0.70
CA GLY A 59 8.89 -12.64 0.24
C GLY A 59 7.68 -13.53 -0.07
N LYS A 60 6.63 -12.90 -0.58
CA LYS A 60 5.45 -13.59 -1.12
C LYS A 60 5.15 -13.18 -2.56
N VAL A 61 4.39 -14.01 -3.27
CA VAL A 61 3.88 -13.68 -4.60
C VAL A 61 3.13 -12.34 -4.57
N GLY A 62 3.49 -11.46 -5.51
CA GLY A 62 2.92 -10.12 -5.63
C GLY A 62 3.61 -9.05 -4.80
N ASP A 63 4.61 -9.37 -3.98
CA ASP A 63 5.42 -8.35 -3.30
C ASP A 63 6.13 -7.45 -4.31
N ASN A 64 6.09 -6.15 -4.05
CA ASN A 64 6.97 -5.20 -4.70
C ASN A 64 8.39 -5.31 -4.12
N ALA A 65 9.36 -5.61 -4.97
CA ALA A 65 10.75 -5.82 -4.56
C ALA A 65 11.39 -4.63 -3.83
N MET A 66 11.01 -3.39 -4.18
CA MET A 66 11.52 -2.18 -3.52
C MET A 66 10.92 -2.05 -2.11
N TYR A 67 9.60 -2.11 -1.96
CA TYR A 67 8.95 -2.02 -0.65
C TYR A 67 9.33 -3.18 0.28
N LEU A 68 9.52 -4.38 -0.26
CA LEU A 68 10.04 -5.52 0.50
C LEU A 68 11.47 -5.26 1.00
N ALA A 69 12.32 -4.60 0.20
CA ALA A 69 13.66 -4.21 0.63
C ALA A 69 13.60 -3.25 1.83
N HIS A 70 12.74 -2.24 1.78
CA HIS A 70 12.52 -1.32 2.90
C HIS A 70 12.03 -2.03 4.16
N ARG A 71 11.12 -3.01 4.04
CA ARG A 71 10.64 -3.81 5.18
C ARG A 71 11.77 -4.51 5.95
N TYR A 72 12.79 -4.98 5.24
CA TYR A 72 13.92 -5.71 5.81
C TYR A 72 15.18 -4.86 5.97
N ASP A 73 15.02 -3.53 6.01
CA ASP A 73 16.11 -2.58 6.25
C ASP A 73 17.28 -2.78 5.25
N ILE A 74 16.92 -2.92 3.98
CA ILE A 74 17.85 -2.92 2.85
C ILE A 74 17.80 -1.53 2.24
N GLU A 75 18.96 -0.89 2.18
CA GLU A 75 19.14 0.43 1.60
C GLU A 75 18.92 0.37 0.07
N VAL A 76 17.70 0.70 -0.36
CA VAL A 76 17.30 0.86 -1.76
C VAL A 76 16.62 2.21 -1.92
N GLU A 77 16.94 2.92 -2.99
CA GLU A 77 16.32 4.21 -3.31
C GLU A 77 14.89 3.99 -3.81
N GLY A 78 14.00 4.93 -3.49
CA GLY A 78 12.58 4.83 -3.85
C GLY A 78 11.86 6.17 -3.83
N ALA A 79 12.55 7.27 -4.15
CA ALA A 79 12.01 8.63 -4.00
C ALA A 79 10.72 8.88 -4.78
N CYS A 80 10.54 8.21 -5.93
CA CYS A 80 9.32 8.33 -6.74
C CYS A 80 8.23 7.34 -6.32
N GLU A 81 8.39 6.60 -5.22
CA GLU A 81 7.34 5.75 -4.65
C GLU A 81 6.80 4.68 -5.62
N ALA A 82 7.67 4.19 -6.52
CA ALA A 82 7.33 3.27 -7.62
C ALA A 82 6.33 3.84 -8.66
N SER A 83 6.33 5.17 -8.87
CA SER A 83 5.48 5.86 -9.87
C SER A 83 6.12 6.04 -11.27
N LEU A 84 7.24 5.36 -11.56
CA LEU A 84 7.97 5.43 -12.84
C LEU A 84 8.48 6.83 -13.21
N ALA A 85 8.89 7.62 -12.22
CA ALA A 85 9.47 8.95 -12.42
C ALA A 85 10.99 9.02 -12.11
N CYS A 86 11.57 7.85 -11.82
CA CYS A 86 12.99 7.53 -11.70
C CYS A 86 13.15 6.09 -12.24
#